data_AF-C0LIG7-F1
#
_entry.id   AF-C0LIG7-F1
#
_cell.length_a   1.000
_cell.length_b   1.000
_cell.length_c   1.000
_cell.angle_alpha   90.00
_cell.angle_beta   90.00
_cell.angle_gamma   90.00
#
_symmetry.space_group_name_H-M   'P 1'
#
loop_
_entity.id
_entity.type
_entity.pdbx_description
1 polymer ?
#
loop_
_entity_poly.entity_id
_entity_poly.type
_entity_poly.pdbx_seq_one_letter_code
_entity_poly.pdbx_strand_id
1 'polypeptide(L)'
;FRYECEGRSAGSVPGENSTNDHRTYPTIKIHNYNGPAIIVVSCVTKENPPHCKPHPHAIVGRDCKKGVCTLRVKDTSDKIVFPQIGIQCAKKKDVESSLRLRKEINVDPYQTGFDHAQSNIDLNVVRLCFQVFLPNEQGKVTRVVPPVCSHPIHDKKSSKDLVICRVDKSSGKARGGDEVFLLCDKVNKEDIKVRFYEENEQGMVVWEDLGDFGQGDVHRQYAIVFRTPSYHNTEITRPAEVLMQLQRPSDGETSEPIPFTYMPEDPDPDRI
;
A
#
# COMPACT_ATOMS: atom_id res chain seq x y z
N PHE A 1 -7.85 6.87 -2.07
CA PHE A 1 -7.64 7.39 -3.41
C PHE A 1 -8.89 7.14 -4.24
N ARG A 2 -9.61 8.20 -4.61
CA ARG A 2 -10.81 8.16 -5.46
C ARG A 2 -10.84 9.37 -6.37
N TYR A 3 -11.21 9.21 -7.63
CA TYR A 3 -11.44 10.35 -8.51
C TYR A 3 -12.80 11.00 -8.21
N GLU A 4 -12.89 12.32 -8.40
CA GLU A 4 -14.13 13.07 -8.23
C GLU A 4 -15.29 12.49 -9.07
N CYS A 5 -15.00 12.03 -10.29
CA CYS A 5 -16.00 11.44 -11.18
C CYS A 5 -16.53 10.07 -10.74
N GLU A 6 -15.96 9.44 -9.69
CA GLU A 6 -16.51 8.18 -9.15
C GLU A 6 -17.84 8.39 -8.39
N GLY A 7 -18.23 9.63 -8.09
CA GLY A 7 -19.54 9.98 -7.51
C GLY A 7 -19.80 9.45 -6.10
N ARG A 8 -18.84 8.74 -5.50
CA ARG A 8 -18.87 8.23 -4.13
C ARG A 8 -17.98 9.10 -3.23
N SER A 9 -18.29 9.14 -1.93
CA SER A 9 -17.35 9.71 -0.97
C SER A 9 -16.00 8.98 -1.08
N ALA A 10 -14.89 9.68 -0.85
CA ALA A 10 -13.55 9.09 -0.96
C ALA A 10 -13.24 8.04 0.12
N GLY A 11 -14.23 7.68 0.95
CA GLY A 11 -14.09 6.84 2.13
C GLY A 11 -13.32 7.53 3.25
N SER A 12 -12.86 6.73 4.19
CA SER A 12 -12.02 7.14 5.31
C SER A 12 -10.69 6.41 5.26
N VAL A 13 -9.59 7.12 5.42
CA VAL A 13 -8.27 6.54 5.59
C VAL A 13 -8.25 5.80 6.94
N PRO A 14 -8.01 4.48 6.97
CA PRO A 14 -7.90 3.74 8.23
C PRO A 14 -6.59 4.05 8.96
N GLY A 15 -6.58 3.82 10.27
CA GLY A 15 -5.37 3.78 11.06
C GLY A 15 -4.57 2.51 10.78
N GLU A 16 -3.28 2.53 11.08
CA GLU A 16 -2.35 1.41 10.85
C GLU A 16 -2.81 0.10 11.50
N ASN A 17 -3.41 0.17 12.70
CA ASN A 17 -3.92 -0.98 13.43
C ASN A 17 -5.43 -1.21 13.23
N SER A 18 -6.02 -0.69 12.16
CA SER A 18 -7.45 -0.84 11.89
C SER A 18 -7.75 -2.26 11.39
N THR A 19 -8.77 -2.89 11.96
CA THR A 19 -9.29 -4.20 11.50
C THR A 19 -10.73 -4.06 11.01
N ASN A 20 -11.31 -5.14 10.47
CA ASN A 20 -12.71 -5.16 10.06
C ASN A 20 -13.66 -4.96 11.24
N ASP A 21 -13.34 -5.55 12.39
CA ASP A 21 -14.15 -5.48 13.62
C ASP A 21 -13.87 -4.20 14.42
N HIS A 22 -12.62 -3.75 14.44
CA HIS A 22 -12.18 -2.57 15.20
C HIS A 22 -11.55 -1.55 14.28
N ARG A 23 -12.39 -0.66 13.74
CA ARG A 23 -11.93 0.43 12.88
C ARG A 23 -11.21 1.50 13.68
N THR A 24 -9.96 1.77 13.32
CA THR A 24 -9.17 2.89 13.85
C THR A 24 -8.86 3.88 12.74
N TYR A 25 -8.37 5.07 13.10
CA TYR A 25 -8.17 6.18 12.16
C TYR A 25 -6.88 6.94 12.48
N PRO A 26 -6.33 7.72 11.54
CA PRO A 26 -5.21 8.61 11.79
C PRO A 26 -5.46 9.46 13.04
N THR A 27 -4.49 9.44 13.94
CA THR A 27 -4.62 10.02 15.28
C THR A 27 -3.32 10.70 15.65
N ILE A 28 -3.40 11.90 16.22
CA ILE A 28 -2.23 12.65 16.72
C ILE A 28 -2.40 12.96 18.21
N LYS A 29 -1.29 13.23 18.89
CA LYS A 29 -1.26 13.79 20.24
C LYS A 29 -0.35 15.00 20.26
N ILE A 30 -0.82 16.10 20.86
CA ILE A 30 0.00 17.27 21.10
C ILE A 30 0.62 17.10 22.48
N HIS A 31 1.93 17.03 22.54
CA HIS A 31 2.65 16.87 23.80
C HIS A 31 2.95 18.25 24.42
N ASN A 32 2.96 18.32 25.75
CA ASN A 32 3.29 19.52 26.53
C ASN A 32 2.39 20.73 26.24
N TYR A 33 1.12 20.48 25.88
CA TYR A 33 0.12 21.50 25.63
C TYR A 33 -1.28 20.89 25.70
N ASN A 34 -2.17 21.52 26.47
CA ASN A 34 -3.56 21.07 26.68
C ASN A 34 -4.60 22.16 26.34
N GLY A 35 -4.18 23.21 25.64
CA GLY A 35 -5.04 24.34 25.29
C GLY A 35 -5.72 24.20 23.93
N PRO A 36 -6.30 25.30 23.40
CA PRO A 36 -6.89 25.32 22.07
C PRO A 36 -5.85 25.14 20.96
N ALA A 37 -6.21 24.47 19.87
CA ALA A 37 -5.34 24.31 18.71
C ALA A 37 -6.12 24.35 17.40
N ILE A 38 -5.46 24.82 16.35
CA ILE A 38 -5.90 24.72 14.96
C ILE A 38 -4.99 23.70 14.30
N ILE A 39 -5.55 22.59 13.82
CA ILE A 39 -4.82 21.56 13.11
C ILE A 39 -5.19 21.62 11.64
N VAL A 40 -4.18 21.70 10.77
CA VAL A 40 -4.34 21.61 9.31
C VAL A 40 -3.69 20.32 8.85
N VAL A 41 -4.45 19.50 8.12
CA VAL A 41 -3.97 18.27 7.49
C VAL A 41 -3.98 18.47 5.98
N SER A 42 -2.87 18.14 5.33
CA SER A 42 -2.71 18.22 3.87
C SER A 42 -1.94 17.01 3.33
N CYS A 43 -2.10 16.73 2.03
CA CYS A 43 -1.30 15.72 1.36
C CYS A 43 0.04 16.31 0.92
N VAL A 44 1.14 15.61 1.20
CA VAL A 44 2.49 15.92 0.72
C VAL A 44 3.10 14.73 -0.02
N THR A 45 4.17 14.97 -0.77
CA THR A 45 4.89 13.94 -1.54
C THR A 45 5.60 12.93 -0.62
N LYS A 46 6.04 11.80 -1.18
CA LYS A 46 6.53 10.62 -0.43
C LYS A 46 7.89 10.79 0.24
N GLU A 47 8.67 11.78 -0.17
CA GLU A 47 9.98 12.10 0.38
C GLU A 47 9.91 12.27 1.91
N ASN A 48 11.04 12.15 2.59
CA ASN A 48 11.08 12.35 4.04
C ASN A 48 11.12 13.85 4.38
N PRO A 49 10.51 14.28 5.50
CA PRO A 49 10.68 15.63 6.03
C PRO A 49 12.16 16.01 6.17
N PRO A 50 12.56 17.27 5.88
CA PRO A 50 11.72 18.39 5.45
C PRO A 50 11.53 18.49 3.92
N HIS A 51 11.89 17.47 3.14
CA HIS A 51 11.89 17.53 1.68
C HIS A 51 10.52 17.22 1.04
N CYS A 52 9.50 16.89 1.84
CA CYS A 52 8.14 16.68 1.36
C CYS A 52 7.58 17.97 0.76
N LYS A 53 7.02 17.88 -0.45
CA LYS A 53 6.40 19.02 -1.15
C LYS A 53 4.88 18.90 -1.14
N PRO A 54 4.11 20.00 -1.31
CA PRO A 54 2.66 19.93 -1.48
C PRO A 54 2.26 18.96 -2.59
N HIS A 55 1.31 18.06 -2.31
CA HIS A 55 0.82 17.07 -3.28
C HIS A 55 -0.46 17.58 -3.98
N PRO A 56 -0.69 17.29 -5.27
CA PRO A 56 -1.89 17.73 -5.99
C PRO A 56 -3.19 17.08 -5.49
N HIS A 57 -3.13 15.87 -4.94
CA HIS A 57 -4.30 15.21 -4.33
C HIS A 57 -4.90 16.02 -3.19
N ALA A 58 -6.22 15.89 -3.01
CA ALA A 58 -7.00 16.59 -2.01
C ALA A 58 -7.36 15.69 -0.83
N ILE A 59 -7.28 16.22 0.38
CA ILE A 59 -8.03 15.67 1.51
C ILE A 59 -9.47 16.15 1.40
N VAL A 60 -10.41 15.21 1.46
CA VAL A 60 -11.86 15.46 1.39
C VAL A 60 -12.55 14.78 2.57
N GLY A 61 -13.68 15.34 3.01
CA GLY A 61 -14.31 14.94 4.27
C GLY A 61 -15.21 16.04 4.83
N ARG A 62 -15.73 15.83 6.05
CA ARG A 62 -16.64 16.78 6.72
C ARG A 62 -16.00 18.15 6.96
N ASP A 63 -14.77 18.18 7.48
CA ASP A 63 -14.05 19.41 7.85
C ASP A 63 -13.01 19.82 6.80
N CYS A 64 -13.22 19.41 5.55
CA CYS A 64 -12.27 19.60 4.47
C CYS A 64 -12.73 20.68 3.49
N LYS A 65 -11.86 21.63 3.17
CA LYS A 65 -12.09 22.68 2.17
C LYS A 65 -10.83 22.88 1.35
N LYS A 66 -10.97 23.07 0.03
CA LYS A 66 -9.85 23.34 -0.89
C LYS A 66 -8.70 22.30 -0.79
N GLY A 67 -9.05 21.04 -0.51
CA GLY A 67 -8.11 19.93 -0.44
C GLY A 67 -7.32 19.78 0.85
N VAL A 68 -7.69 20.51 1.91
CA VAL A 68 -7.11 20.38 3.26
C VAL A 68 -8.20 20.19 4.30
N CYS A 69 -7.88 19.45 5.37
CA CYS A 69 -8.72 19.32 6.55
C CYS A 69 -8.29 20.34 7.59
N THR A 70 -9.20 21.16 8.11
CA THR A 70 -8.89 22.14 9.16
C THR A 70 -9.80 21.91 10.35
N LEU A 71 -9.21 21.45 11.46
CA LEU A 71 -9.90 21.20 12.71
C LEU A 71 -9.53 22.26 13.75
N ARG A 72 -10.51 22.78 14.48
CA ARG A 72 -10.29 23.65 15.64
C ARG A 72 -10.73 22.91 16.89
N VAL A 73 -9.80 22.67 17.80
CA VAL A 73 -10.05 22.01 19.09
C VAL A 73 -9.84 23.01 20.22
N LYS A 74 -10.65 22.91 21.27
CA LYS A 74 -10.54 23.78 22.46
C LYS A 74 -9.62 23.19 23.53
N ASP A 75 -9.53 21.87 23.55
CA ASP A 75 -8.74 21.08 24.49
C ASP A 75 -7.96 20.03 23.69
N THR A 76 -6.70 19.84 24.09
CA THR A 76 -5.72 18.95 23.46
C THR A 76 -5.11 17.95 24.46
N SER A 77 -5.73 17.83 25.65
CA SER A 77 -5.33 16.87 26.70
C SER A 77 -5.38 15.42 26.20
N ASP A 78 -6.39 15.11 25.39
CA ASP A 78 -6.60 13.80 24.76
C ASP A 78 -6.07 13.72 23.32
N LYS A 79 -6.06 12.50 22.78
CA LYS A 79 -5.70 12.24 21.39
C LYS A 79 -6.76 12.81 20.44
N ILE A 80 -6.32 13.33 19.30
CA ILE A 80 -7.17 13.91 18.26
C ILE A 80 -7.25 12.93 17.09
N VAL A 81 -8.46 12.47 16.78
CA VAL A 81 -8.73 11.43 15.77
C VAL A 81 -9.35 12.04 14.52
N PHE A 82 -8.97 11.55 13.33
CA PHE A 82 -9.46 12.02 12.03
C PHE A 82 -10.24 10.92 11.28
N PRO A 83 -11.47 10.57 11.70
CA PRO A 83 -12.20 9.43 11.14
C PRO A 83 -12.80 9.63 9.75
N GLN A 84 -12.88 10.87 9.27
CA GLN A 84 -13.64 11.24 8.07
C GLN A 84 -12.76 11.94 7.03
N ILE A 85 -11.48 11.59 6.94
CA ILE A 85 -10.59 12.06 5.89
C ILE A 85 -10.44 11.00 4.80
N GLY A 86 -10.73 11.38 3.56
CA GLY A 86 -10.49 10.59 2.36
C GLY A 86 -9.51 11.31 1.43
N ILE A 87 -8.90 10.57 0.51
CA ILE A 87 -7.94 11.11 -0.47
C ILE A 87 -8.61 11.12 -1.85
N GLN A 88 -8.86 12.32 -2.36
CA GLN A 88 -9.37 12.56 -3.71
C GLN A 88 -8.20 12.80 -4.68
N CYS A 89 -8.18 12.02 -5.76
CA CYS A 89 -7.10 12.04 -6.74
C CYS A 89 -7.24 13.20 -7.72
N ALA A 90 -6.15 13.94 -7.94
CA ALA A 90 -5.99 14.82 -9.09
C ALA A 90 -5.60 13.99 -10.32
N LYS A 91 -6.15 14.34 -11.49
CA LYS A 91 -5.70 13.79 -12.77
C LYS A 91 -4.42 14.50 -13.18
N LYS A 92 -3.62 13.86 -14.04
CA LYS A 92 -2.35 14.44 -14.53
C LYS A 92 -2.51 15.85 -15.13
N LYS A 93 -3.60 16.09 -15.86
CA LYS A 93 -3.93 17.41 -16.43
C LYS A 93 -4.32 18.49 -15.40
N ASP A 94 -4.72 18.07 -14.19
CA ASP A 94 -5.23 18.95 -13.13
C ASP A 94 -4.19 19.16 -12.01
N VAL A 95 -2.97 18.64 -12.18
CA VAL A 95 -1.88 18.76 -11.19
C VAL A 95 -1.54 20.23 -10.93
N GLU A 96 -1.33 21.00 -11.99
CA GLU A 96 -0.92 22.39 -11.87
C GLU A 96 -1.99 23.26 -11.20
N SER A 97 -3.26 23.14 -11.62
CA SER A 97 -4.37 23.87 -11.01
C SER A 97 -4.57 23.48 -9.54
N SER A 98 -4.41 22.19 -9.22
CA SER A 98 -4.49 21.71 -7.84
C SER A 98 -3.40 22.32 -6.96
N LEU A 99 -2.16 22.38 -7.43
CA LEU A 99 -1.05 22.98 -6.69
C LEU A 99 -1.15 24.50 -6.58
N ARG A 100 -1.63 25.19 -7.62
CA ARG A 100 -1.95 26.63 -7.52
C ARG A 100 -2.96 26.90 -6.42
N LEU A 101 -4.00 26.08 -6.29
CA LEU A 101 -4.96 26.21 -5.19
C LEU A 101 -4.31 26.07 -3.80
N ARG A 102 -3.32 25.17 -3.63
CA ARG A 102 -2.58 25.01 -2.36
C ARG A 102 -1.73 26.25 -2.06
N LYS A 103 -1.11 26.82 -3.10
CA LYS A 103 -0.37 28.08 -3.00
C LYS A 103 -1.27 29.24 -2.57
N GLU A 104 -2.46 29.38 -3.15
CA GLU A 104 -3.43 30.44 -2.80
C GLU A 104 -3.89 30.39 -1.33
N ILE A 105 -3.98 29.20 -0.75
CA ILE A 105 -4.34 29.01 0.67
C ILE A 105 -3.11 28.93 1.59
N ASN A 106 -1.91 29.19 1.08
CA ASN A 106 -0.63 29.13 1.80
C ASN A 106 -0.37 27.79 2.51
N VAL A 107 -0.71 26.67 1.86
CA VAL A 107 -0.42 25.33 2.37
C VAL A 107 0.86 24.80 1.73
N ASP A 108 1.96 25.03 2.43
CA ASP A 108 3.28 24.47 2.15
C ASP A 108 4.00 24.20 3.48
N PRO A 109 3.80 22.99 4.07
CA PRO A 109 4.21 22.72 5.45
C PRO A 109 5.70 22.93 5.71
N TYR A 110 6.55 22.66 4.71
CA TYR A 110 8.01 22.74 4.82
C TYR A 110 8.62 23.88 3.99
N GLN A 111 7.80 24.80 3.46
CA GLN A 111 8.25 25.95 2.67
C GLN A 111 9.14 25.55 1.47
N THR A 112 8.77 24.45 0.81
CA THR A 112 9.52 23.88 -0.32
C THR A 112 9.18 24.50 -1.68
N GLY A 113 8.16 25.36 -1.72
CA GLY A 113 7.68 25.98 -2.95
C GLY A 113 6.80 25.05 -3.80
N PHE A 114 6.58 25.46 -5.05
CA PHE A 114 5.65 24.81 -5.98
C PHE A 114 6.25 24.53 -7.36
N ASP A 115 7.57 24.64 -7.51
CA ASP A 115 8.26 24.51 -8.80
C ASP A 115 8.17 23.08 -9.35
N HIS A 116 7.91 22.09 -8.49
CA HIS A 116 7.65 20.70 -8.88
C HIS A 116 6.33 20.50 -9.61
N ALA A 117 5.48 21.53 -9.75
CA ALA A 117 4.23 21.43 -10.50
C ALA A 117 4.44 21.03 -11.97
N GLN A 118 5.61 21.35 -12.54
CA GLN A 118 6.02 20.97 -13.89
C GLN A 118 6.86 19.68 -13.94
N SER A 119 7.11 19.06 -12.79
CA SER A 119 7.86 17.81 -12.66
C SER A 119 6.94 16.59 -12.62
N ASN A 120 7.51 15.39 -12.80
CA ASN A 120 6.77 14.14 -12.59
C ASN A 120 6.56 13.91 -11.09
N ILE A 121 5.34 14.16 -10.60
CA ILE A 121 4.91 13.84 -9.24
C ILE A 121 4.33 12.42 -9.24
N ASP A 122 4.72 11.61 -8.25
CA ASP A 122 4.18 10.27 -8.05
C ASP A 122 2.74 10.34 -7.50
N LEU A 123 1.75 10.18 -8.38
CA LEU A 123 0.32 10.27 -8.02
C LEU A 123 -0.21 9.02 -7.29
N ASN A 124 0.61 7.98 -7.13
CA ASN A 124 0.20 6.72 -6.51
C ASN A 124 0.50 6.66 -5.01
N VAL A 125 1.12 7.70 -4.45
CA VAL A 125 1.51 7.71 -3.04
C VAL A 125 1.47 9.13 -2.48
N VAL A 126 0.98 9.26 -1.26
CA VAL A 126 0.99 10.52 -0.50
C VAL A 126 1.43 10.27 0.93
N ARG A 127 1.87 11.31 1.64
CA ARG A 127 1.87 11.33 3.10
C ARG A 127 0.83 12.33 3.60
N LEU A 128 0.25 12.07 4.77
CA LEU A 128 -0.53 13.08 5.49
C LEU A 128 0.43 13.94 6.31
N CYS A 129 0.41 15.24 6.11
CA CYS A 129 1.17 16.20 6.91
C CYS A 129 0.24 16.92 7.89
N PHE A 130 0.59 16.94 9.16
CA PHE A 130 -0.15 17.58 10.23
C PHE A 130 0.59 18.85 10.68
N GLN A 131 -0.04 20.01 10.49
CA GLN A 131 0.44 21.30 10.97
C GLN A 131 -0.42 21.73 12.16
N VAL A 132 0.21 22.12 13.26
CA VAL A 132 -0.49 22.53 14.49
C VAL A 132 -0.14 23.98 14.82
N PHE A 133 -1.18 24.80 14.92
CA PHE A 133 -1.10 26.22 15.27
C PHE A 133 -1.79 26.44 16.61
N LEU A 134 -1.10 27.07 17.55
CA LEU A 134 -1.58 27.27 18.91
C LEU A 134 -1.96 28.74 19.10
N PRO A 135 -3.27 29.05 19.18
CA PRO A 135 -3.73 30.38 19.47
C PRO A 135 -3.58 30.75 20.95
N ASN A 136 -3.52 32.05 21.22
CA ASN A 136 -3.75 32.61 22.55
C ASN A 136 -5.27 32.69 22.87
N GLU A 137 -5.61 33.18 24.05
CA GLU A 137 -7.00 33.36 24.51
C GLU A 137 -7.85 34.25 23.59
N GLN A 138 -7.21 35.17 22.85
CA GLN A 138 -7.86 36.06 21.86
C GLN A 138 -8.02 35.39 20.48
N GLY A 139 -7.62 34.12 20.33
CA GLY A 139 -7.71 33.37 19.07
C GLY A 139 -6.58 33.66 18.07
N LYS A 140 -5.61 34.51 18.42
CA LYS A 140 -4.47 34.83 17.55
C LYS A 140 -3.42 33.72 17.68
N VAL A 141 -3.00 33.15 16.54
CA VAL A 141 -1.91 32.16 16.50
C VAL A 141 -0.62 32.78 17.06
N THR A 142 -0.07 32.17 18.11
CA THR A 142 1.16 32.63 18.78
C THR A 142 2.32 31.66 18.62
N ARG A 143 2.04 30.36 18.47
CA ARG A 143 3.06 29.33 18.29
C ARG A 143 2.69 28.40 17.14
N VAL A 144 3.67 28.09 16.29
CA VAL A 144 3.56 27.06 15.24
C VAL A 144 4.40 25.88 15.68
N VAL A 145 3.80 24.70 15.76
CA VAL A 145 4.51 23.46 16.05
C VAL A 145 5.15 22.95 14.75
N PRO A 146 6.39 22.43 14.77
CA PRO A 146 6.97 21.79 13.60
C PRO A 146 6.01 20.74 13.00
N PRO A 147 5.80 20.76 11.68
CA PRO A 147 4.91 19.79 11.03
C PRO A 147 5.44 18.37 11.18
N VAL A 148 4.53 17.39 11.18
CA VAL A 148 4.86 15.97 11.19
C VAL A 148 4.14 15.24 10.06
N CYS A 149 4.81 14.27 9.44
CA CYS A 149 4.24 13.47 8.36
C CYS A 149 3.95 12.04 8.81
N SER A 150 2.87 11.45 8.30
CA SER A 150 2.62 10.01 8.42
C SER A 150 3.62 9.17 7.59
N HIS A 151 3.56 7.85 7.76
CA HIS A 151 4.06 6.91 6.75
C HIS A 151 3.40 7.17 5.37
N PRO A 152 4.07 6.79 4.27
CA PRO A 152 3.46 6.84 2.94
C PRO A 152 2.18 6.01 2.87
N ILE A 153 1.18 6.54 2.18
CA ILE A 153 -0.10 5.90 1.90
C ILE A 153 -0.17 5.67 0.40
N HIS A 154 -0.23 4.40 0.01
CA HIS A 154 -0.23 3.98 -1.38
C HIS A 154 -1.66 3.86 -1.91
N ASP A 155 -1.87 4.22 -3.18
CA ASP A 155 -3.14 4.00 -3.87
C ASP A 155 -3.31 2.51 -4.11
N LYS A 156 -4.26 1.87 -3.41
CA LYS A 156 -4.59 0.47 -3.66
C LYS A 156 -4.95 0.23 -5.13
N LYS A 157 -5.57 1.15 -5.86
CA LYS A 157 -5.85 0.91 -7.30
C LYS A 157 -4.60 0.89 -8.18
N SER A 158 -3.49 1.45 -7.70
CA SER A 158 -2.18 1.33 -8.35
C SER A 158 -1.49 0.00 -8.02
N SER A 159 -1.76 -0.56 -6.83
CA SER A 159 -1.43 -1.94 -6.47
C SER A 159 -2.52 -2.88 -6.96
N LYS A 160 -2.39 -3.44 -8.16
CA LYS A 160 -3.34 -4.47 -8.59
C LYS A 160 -3.27 -5.65 -7.64
N ASP A 161 -4.40 -6.09 -7.10
CA ASP A 161 -4.45 -7.32 -6.29
C ASP A 161 -3.80 -8.46 -7.11
N LEU A 162 -2.95 -9.26 -6.47
CA LEU A 162 -2.36 -10.42 -7.13
C LEU A 162 -3.40 -11.54 -7.20
N VAL A 163 -3.64 -12.08 -8.40
CA VAL A 163 -4.62 -13.14 -8.60
C VAL A 163 -4.03 -14.21 -9.49
N ILE A 164 -4.04 -15.46 -9.00
CA ILE A 164 -3.82 -16.64 -9.84
C ILE A 164 -5.17 -17.05 -10.44
N CYS A 165 -5.28 -16.99 -11.77
CA CYS A 165 -6.51 -17.31 -12.49
C CYS A 165 -6.59 -18.80 -12.82
N ARG A 166 -5.46 -19.39 -13.23
CA ARG A 166 -5.34 -20.81 -13.59
C ARG A 166 -3.88 -21.24 -13.65
N VAL A 167 -3.62 -22.52 -13.40
CA VAL A 167 -2.34 -23.18 -13.65
C VAL A 167 -2.56 -24.41 -14.52
N ASP A 168 -1.59 -24.77 -15.35
CA ASP A 168 -1.64 -25.99 -16.16
C ASP A 168 -1.34 -27.25 -15.34
N LYS A 169 -0.52 -27.13 -14.29
CA LYS A 169 -0.14 -28.20 -13.37
C LYS A 169 -0.36 -27.77 -11.92
N SER A 170 -0.98 -28.65 -11.14
CA SER A 170 -1.15 -28.51 -9.69
C SER A 170 -0.37 -29.60 -8.91
N SER A 171 0.52 -30.31 -9.59
CA SER A 171 1.43 -31.29 -8.98
C SER A 171 2.72 -31.42 -9.77
N GLY A 172 3.78 -31.90 -9.13
CA GLY A 172 5.11 -32.04 -9.72
C GLY A 172 6.01 -32.94 -8.88
N LYS A 173 7.23 -33.19 -9.34
CA LYS A 173 8.22 -34.05 -8.68
C LYS A 173 8.77 -33.36 -7.45
N ALA A 174 8.99 -34.11 -6.37
CA ALA A 174 9.61 -33.59 -5.15
C ALA A 174 10.97 -32.89 -5.40
N ARG A 175 11.74 -33.35 -6.38
CA ARG A 175 13.01 -32.69 -6.80
C ARG A 175 12.83 -31.33 -7.49
N GLY A 176 11.62 -30.92 -7.82
CA GLY A 176 11.33 -29.69 -8.56
C GLY A 176 11.75 -29.74 -10.03
N GLY A 177 11.83 -28.57 -10.66
CA GLY A 177 12.26 -28.40 -12.05
C GLY A 177 11.15 -28.60 -13.10
N ASP A 178 9.93 -28.98 -12.69
CA ASP A 178 8.81 -29.06 -13.60
C ASP A 178 8.39 -27.66 -14.05
N GLU A 179 8.31 -27.46 -15.36
CA GLU A 179 7.83 -26.21 -15.97
C GLU A 179 6.31 -26.10 -15.81
N VAL A 180 5.85 -24.95 -15.32
CA VAL A 180 4.45 -24.64 -15.02
C VAL A 180 4.07 -23.33 -15.71
N PHE A 181 2.89 -23.32 -16.33
CA PHE A 181 2.27 -22.16 -16.96
C PHE A 181 1.16 -21.62 -16.04
N LEU A 182 1.40 -20.43 -15.47
CA LEU A 182 0.47 -19.75 -14.57
C LEU A 182 -0.15 -18.55 -15.28
N LEU A 183 -1.48 -18.54 -15.39
CA LEU A 183 -2.27 -17.40 -15.84
C LEU A 183 -2.68 -16.54 -14.63
N CYS A 184 -2.47 -15.23 -14.73
CA CYS A 184 -2.73 -14.29 -13.64
C CYS A 184 -3.31 -12.96 -14.14
N ASP A 185 -3.81 -12.17 -13.19
CA ASP A 185 -4.07 -10.75 -13.45
C ASP A 185 -2.76 -9.97 -13.66
N LYS A 186 -2.88 -8.71 -14.09
CA LYS A 186 -1.72 -7.92 -14.53
C LYS A 186 -0.67 -7.77 -13.42
N VAL A 187 0.51 -8.37 -13.61
CA VAL A 187 1.67 -8.28 -12.71
C VAL A 187 2.77 -7.35 -13.24
N ASN A 188 3.67 -6.89 -12.37
CA ASN A 188 4.91 -6.23 -12.77
C ASN A 188 6.04 -7.28 -12.84
N LYS A 189 6.63 -7.49 -14.02
CA LYS A 189 7.68 -8.52 -14.22
C LYS A 189 8.95 -8.29 -13.39
N GLU A 190 9.19 -7.07 -12.93
CA GLU A 190 10.34 -6.70 -12.10
C GLU A 190 10.07 -6.89 -10.60
N ASP A 191 8.80 -7.11 -10.23
CA ASP A 191 8.31 -7.06 -8.86
C ASP A 191 7.24 -8.14 -8.65
N ILE A 192 7.58 -9.37 -9.00
CA ILE A 192 6.71 -10.54 -8.84
C ILE A 192 7.54 -11.80 -8.59
N LYS A 193 7.04 -12.67 -7.71
CA LYS A 193 7.57 -14.00 -7.41
C LYS A 193 6.42 -15.00 -7.30
N VAL A 194 6.73 -16.27 -7.55
CA VAL A 194 5.84 -17.40 -7.25
C VAL A 194 6.41 -18.08 -6.01
N ARG A 195 5.70 -18.01 -4.89
CA ARG A 195 6.13 -18.54 -3.60
C ARG A 195 5.41 -19.87 -3.33
N PHE A 196 6.19 -20.89 -3.02
CA PHE A 196 5.72 -22.17 -2.50
C PHE A 196 6.00 -22.23 -1.01
N TYR A 197 5.07 -22.76 -0.22
CA TYR A 197 5.26 -22.87 1.23
C TYR A 197 4.37 -23.95 1.85
N GLU A 198 4.81 -24.47 2.99
CA GLU A 198 4.08 -25.46 3.78
C GLU A 198 3.80 -24.89 5.17
N GLU A 199 2.59 -25.09 5.68
CA GLU A 199 2.19 -24.70 7.02
C GLU A 199 1.95 -25.94 7.89
N ASN A 200 2.29 -25.85 9.18
CA ASN A 200 1.89 -26.87 10.15
C ASN A 200 0.43 -26.68 10.63
N GLU A 201 -0.05 -27.57 11.50
CA GLU A 201 -1.41 -27.51 12.07
C GLU A 201 -1.73 -26.20 12.82
N GLN A 202 -0.72 -25.43 13.21
CA GLN A 202 -0.85 -24.14 13.89
C GLN A 202 -0.83 -22.95 12.91
N GLY A 203 -0.76 -23.20 11.59
CA GLY A 203 -0.66 -22.18 10.56
C GLY A 203 0.72 -21.51 10.48
N MET A 204 1.75 -22.10 11.08
CA MET A 204 3.12 -21.59 10.96
C MET A 204 3.82 -22.17 9.74
N VAL A 205 4.43 -21.31 8.94
CA VAL A 205 5.23 -21.71 7.78
C VAL A 205 6.46 -22.49 8.24
N VAL A 206 6.55 -23.76 7.85
CA VAL A 206 7.67 -24.66 8.18
C VAL A 206 8.66 -24.84 7.03
N TRP A 207 8.22 -24.54 5.80
CA TRP A 207 9.06 -24.52 4.61
C TRP A 207 8.55 -23.46 3.64
N GLU A 208 9.47 -22.80 2.94
CA GLU A 208 9.16 -21.94 1.80
C GLU A 208 10.29 -21.96 0.77
N ASP A 209 9.93 -21.80 -0.50
CA ASP A 209 10.88 -21.58 -1.59
C ASP A 209 10.21 -20.87 -2.77
N LEU A 210 10.99 -20.44 -3.77
CA LEU A 210 10.52 -19.65 -4.90
C LEU A 210 10.62 -20.43 -6.22
N GLY A 211 9.58 -20.32 -7.04
CA GLY A 211 9.62 -20.75 -8.43
C GLY A 211 10.70 -20.00 -9.22
N ASP A 212 11.45 -20.73 -10.04
CA ASP A 212 12.54 -20.21 -10.85
C ASP A 212 12.04 -19.69 -12.20
N PHE A 213 12.20 -18.38 -12.43
CA PHE A 213 11.91 -17.72 -13.70
C PHE A 213 12.61 -16.36 -13.79
N GLY A 214 12.86 -15.91 -15.02
CA GLY A 214 13.37 -14.58 -15.33
C GLY A 214 12.28 -13.63 -15.81
N GLN A 215 12.63 -12.36 -16.00
CA GLN A 215 11.70 -11.35 -16.52
C GLN A 215 11.16 -11.67 -17.93
N GLY A 216 11.90 -12.44 -18.72
CA GLY A 216 11.51 -12.88 -20.06
C GLY A 216 10.38 -13.90 -20.07
N ASP A 217 10.22 -14.63 -18.97
CA ASP A 217 9.21 -15.69 -18.82
C ASP A 217 7.85 -15.14 -18.37
N VAL A 218 7.79 -13.84 -18.04
CA VAL A 218 6.54 -13.11 -17.76
C VAL A 218 5.92 -12.64 -19.08
N HIS A 219 4.99 -13.42 -19.60
CA HIS A 219 4.32 -13.14 -20.87
C HIS A 219 3.29 -12.02 -20.72
N ARG A 220 3.59 -10.86 -21.32
CA ARG A 220 2.68 -9.71 -21.45
C ARG A 220 2.04 -9.23 -20.14
N GLN A 221 2.66 -9.53 -18.99
CA GLN A 221 2.15 -9.22 -17.64
C GLN A 221 0.95 -10.06 -17.19
N TYR A 222 0.51 -11.08 -17.94
CA TYR A 222 -0.71 -11.86 -17.61
C TYR A 222 -0.46 -13.37 -17.53
N ALA A 223 0.76 -13.82 -17.80
CA ALA A 223 1.16 -15.19 -17.55
C ALA A 223 2.63 -15.26 -17.12
N ILE A 224 2.97 -16.28 -16.36
CA ILE A 224 4.33 -16.58 -15.89
C ILE A 224 4.62 -18.03 -16.23
N VAL A 225 5.71 -18.28 -16.93
CA VAL A 225 6.29 -19.62 -17.07
C VAL A 225 7.41 -19.73 -16.04
N PHE A 226 7.38 -20.74 -15.18
CA PHE A 226 8.41 -20.92 -14.16
C PHE A 226 8.68 -22.40 -13.93
N ARG A 227 9.81 -22.71 -13.29
CA ARG A 227 10.12 -24.06 -12.80
C ARG A 227 9.85 -24.16 -11.32
N THR A 228 9.20 -25.25 -10.91
CA THR A 228 8.94 -25.53 -9.50
C THR A 228 10.24 -25.63 -8.69
N PRO A 229 10.28 -25.09 -7.46
CA PRO A 229 11.41 -25.31 -6.57
C PRO A 229 11.49 -26.77 -6.12
N SER A 230 12.62 -27.19 -5.57
CA SER A 230 12.74 -28.50 -4.93
C SER A 230 12.05 -28.48 -3.57
N TYR A 231 11.26 -29.50 -3.25
CA TYR A 231 10.69 -29.67 -1.92
C TYR A 231 11.80 -29.98 -0.91
N HIS A 232 11.65 -29.55 0.35
CA HIS A 232 12.71 -29.71 1.36
C HIS A 232 13.11 -31.17 1.61
N ASN A 233 12.17 -32.10 1.42
CA ASN A 233 12.44 -33.53 1.42
C ASN A 233 12.17 -34.09 0.02
N THR A 234 13.22 -34.33 -0.76
CA THR A 234 13.07 -34.86 -2.12
C THR A 234 12.77 -36.37 -2.16
N GLU A 235 12.92 -37.08 -1.04
CA GLU A 235 12.77 -38.54 -0.93
C GLU A 235 11.41 -38.94 -0.30
N ILE A 236 10.37 -38.14 -0.53
CA ILE A 236 9.03 -38.47 -0.05
C ILE A 236 8.54 -39.80 -0.64
N THR A 237 7.83 -40.58 0.18
CA THR A 237 7.19 -41.84 -0.25
C THR A 237 5.68 -41.71 -0.41
N ARG A 238 5.13 -40.53 -0.11
CA ARG A 238 3.71 -40.17 -0.23
C ARG A 238 3.60 -38.75 -0.78
N PRO A 239 2.50 -38.41 -1.47
CA PRO A 239 2.27 -37.04 -1.90
C PRO A 239 2.30 -36.06 -0.73
N ALA A 240 2.99 -34.93 -0.91
CA ALA A 240 3.07 -33.84 0.05
C ALA A 240 2.36 -32.61 -0.52
N GLU A 241 1.35 -32.10 0.17
CA GLU A 241 0.62 -30.90 -0.24
C GLU A 241 1.28 -29.66 0.34
N VAL A 242 1.50 -28.67 -0.52
CA VAL A 242 2.00 -27.35 -0.18
C VAL A 242 1.07 -26.30 -0.78
N LEU A 243 1.27 -25.05 -0.41
CA LEU A 243 0.55 -23.90 -0.95
C LEU A 243 1.46 -23.14 -1.92
N MET A 244 0.86 -22.64 -2.99
CA MET A 244 1.51 -21.81 -4.01
C MET A 244 0.74 -20.50 -4.17
N GLN A 245 1.45 -19.38 -4.17
CA GLN A 245 0.87 -18.06 -4.33
C GLN A 245 1.77 -17.11 -5.12
N LEU A 246 1.19 -16.03 -5.66
CA LEU A 246 1.97 -14.90 -6.13
C LEU A 246 2.36 -14.02 -4.95
N GLN A 247 3.56 -13.45 -5.00
CA GLN A 247 4.05 -12.49 -4.01
C GLN A 247 4.73 -11.32 -4.70
N ARG A 248 4.43 -10.10 -4.26
CA ARG A 248 5.11 -8.88 -4.68
C ARG A 248 6.17 -8.49 -3.65
N PRO A 249 7.46 -8.53 -4.01
CA PRO A 249 8.54 -8.20 -3.06
C PRO A 249 8.51 -6.77 -2.51
N SER A 250 8.03 -5.79 -3.28
CA SER A 250 8.09 -4.37 -2.88
C SER A 250 7.22 -3.99 -1.68
N ASP A 251 6.06 -4.63 -1.51
CA ASP A 251 5.09 -4.35 -0.45
C ASP A 251 4.68 -5.60 0.36
N GLY A 252 5.17 -6.78 -0.03
CA GLY A 252 4.84 -8.04 0.62
C GLY A 252 3.44 -8.56 0.32
N GLU A 253 2.70 -7.92 -0.60
CA GLU A 253 1.35 -8.34 -0.97
C GLU A 253 1.37 -9.72 -1.64
N THR A 254 0.38 -10.56 -1.32
CA THR A 254 0.26 -11.93 -1.83
C THR A 254 -1.10 -12.14 -2.48
N SER A 255 -1.19 -13.07 -3.43
CA SER A 255 -2.49 -13.58 -3.87
C SER A 255 -3.08 -14.52 -2.81
N GLU A 256 -4.35 -14.87 -2.98
CA GLU A 256 -4.87 -16.09 -2.34
C GLU A 256 -4.02 -17.29 -2.77
N PRO A 257 -3.66 -18.19 -1.82
CA PRO A 257 -2.89 -19.38 -2.14
C PRO A 257 -3.75 -20.45 -2.81
N ILE A 258 -3.12 -21.26 -3.65
CA ILE A 258 -3.71 -22.47 -4.24
C ILE A 258 -2.86 -23.70 -3.88
N PRO A 259 -3.46 -24.89 -3.73
CA PRO A 259 -2.70 -26.09 -3.39
C PRO A 259 -1.82 -26.53 -4.57
N PHE A 260 -0.66 -27.09 -4.24
CA PHE A 260 0.24 -27.78 -5.16
C PHE A 260 0.75 -29.06 -4.48
N THR A 261 0.78 -30.18 -5.20
CA THR A 261 1.20 -31.46 -4.62
C THR A 261 2.53 -31.93 -5.16
N TYR A 262 3.53 -32.05 -4.30
CA TYR A 262 4.75 -32.76 -4.62
C TYR A 262 4.52 -34.27 -4.57
N MET A 263 4.89 -34.95 -5.65
CA MET A 263 4.73 -36.38 -5.85
C MET A 263 6.06 -37.11 -5.59
N PRO A 264 6.00 -38.30 -4.99
CA PRO A 264 7.17 -39.18 -4.90
C PRO A 264 7.69 -39.53 -6.30
N GLU A 265 9.00 -39.79 -6.42
CA GLU A 265 9.53 -40.34 -7.67
C GLU A 265 8.91 -41.71 -7.94
N ASP A 266 8.51 -41.96 -9.18
CA ASP A 266 8.07 -43.30 -9.58
C ASP A 266 9.31 -44.22 -9.56
N PRO A 267 9.30 -45.31 -8.77
CA PRO A 267 10.40 -46.26 -8.76
C PRO A 267 10.62 -46.99 -10.10
N ASP A 268 9.67 -46.91 -11.04
CA ASP A 268 9.80 -47.47 -12.38
C ASP A 268 9.44 -46.42 -13.48
N PRO A 269 10.41 -45.62 -13.93
CA PRO A 269 10.18 -44.58 -14.94
C PRO A 269 9.82 -45.12 -16.34
N ASP A 270 9.98 -46.44 -16.57
CA ASP A 270 9.74 -47.12 -17.86
C ASP A 270 8.47 -47.99 -17.84
N ARG A 271 7.59 -47.82 -16.84
CA ARG A 271 6.35 -48.60 -16.73
C ARG A 271 5.35 -48.19 -17.81
N ILE A 272 5.39 -48.90 -18.94
CA ILE A 272 4.44 -48.82 -20.08
C ILE A 272 3.08 -49.41 -19.70
#